data_AF-A0AA35U966-F1
#
_entry.id   AF-A0AA35U966-F1
#
_cell.length_a   1.000
_cell.length_b   1.000
_cell.length_c   1.000
_cell.angle_alpha   90.00
_cell.angle_beta   90.00
_cell.angle_gamma   90.00
#
_symmetry.space_group_name_H-M   'P 1'
#
loop_
_entity.id
_entity.type
_entity.pdbx_description
1 polymer ?
#
loop_
_entity_poly.entity_id
_entity_poly.type
_entity_poly.pdbx_seq_one_letter_code
_entity_poly.pdbx_strand_id
1 'polypeptide(L)'
;MLGLHDVQYLYEFLFWLITFFILKKVWHKPIVRTYYGYSVSAFNVIAVFFFTLMSISGNMPSLDAFSFGFLHAMVAVVMLTLVRLSKRI
;
A
#
# COMPACT_ATOMS: atom_id res chain seq x y z
N MET A 1 3.52 -28.16 7.80
CA MET A 1 3.33 -28.38 6.36
C MET A 1 4.07 -27.24 5.68
N LEU A 2 5.29 -27.47 5.17
CA LEU A 2 6.05 -26.46 4.43
C LEU A 2 5.41 -26.30 3.05
N GLY A 3 4.28 -25.60 3.01
CA GLY A 3 3.45 -25.41 1.82
C GLY A 3 3.87 -24.15 1.06
N LEU A 4 3.39 -24.01 -0.18
CA LEU A 4 3.63 -22.87 -1.08
C LEU A 4 3.55 -21.49 -0.40
N HIS A 5 2.72 -21.36 0.65
CA HIS A 5 2.59 -20.18 1.50
C HIS A 5 3.91 -19.74 2.16
N ASP A 6 4.75 -20.65 2.65
CA ASP A 6 6.00 -20.29 3.34
C ASP A 6 7.02 -19.66 2.40
N VAL A 7 7.05 -20.10 1.14
CA VAL A 7 7.91 -19.53 0.11
C VAL A 7 7.37 -18.18 -0.37
N GLN A 8 6.03 -18.03 -0.47
CA GLN A 8 5.41 -16.74 -0.78
C GLN A 8 5.77 -15.67 0.24
N TYR A 9 5.68 -15.97 1.54
CA TYR A 9 6.07 -15.02 2.59
C TYR A 9 7.56 -14.64 2.52
N LEU A 10 8.43 -15.60 2.17
CA LEU A 10 9.85 -15.30 1.94
C LEU A 10 10.03 -14.35 0.75
N TYR A 11 9.32 -14.55 -0.36
CA TYR A 11 9.39 -13.64 -1.50
C TYR A 11 8.85 -12.25 -1.17
N GLU A 12 7.72 -12.14 -0.47
CA GLU A 12 7.18 -10.86 -0.01
C GLU A 12 8.17 -10.16 0.92
N PHE A 13 8.76 -10.88 1.87
CA PHE A 13 9.77 -10.34 2.78
C PHE A 13 10.99 -9.81 2.01
N LEU A 14 11.55 -10.60 1.10
CA LEU A 14 12.71 -10.20 0.29
C LEU A 14 12.37 -9.00 -0.61
N PHE A 15 11.18 -8.98 -1.20
CA PHE A 15 10.70 -7.85 -2.00
C PHE A 15 10.67 -6.55 -1.17
N TRP A 16 10.09 -6.60 0.04
CA TRP A 16 10.04 -5.44 0.92
C TRP A 16 11.42 -5.04 1.45
N LEU A 17 12.29 -6.00 1.76
CA LEU A 17 13.66 -5.76 2.19
C LEU A 17 14.47 -5.01 1.11
N ILE A 18 14.41 -5.50 -0.13
CA ILE A 18 15.08 -4.86 -1.27
C ILE A 18 14.52 -3.46 -1.51
N THR A 19 13.18 -3.33 -1.51
CA THR A 19 12.50 -2.03 -1.67
C THR A 19 12.94 -1.04 -0.59
N PHE A 20 13.05 -1.48 0.67
CA PHE A 20 13.52 -0.66 1.78
C PHE A 20 14.94 -0.15 1.55
N PHE A 21 15.89 -1.01 1.14
CA PHE A 21 17.27 -0.57 0.88
C PHE A 21 17.37 0.39 -0.31
N ILE A 22 16.59 0.16 -1.37
CA ILE A 22 16.51 1.06 -2.51
C ILE A 22 16.00 2.43 -2.03
N LEU A 23 14.84 2.46 -1.36
CA LEU A 23 14.24 3.69 -0.86
C LEU A 23 15.19 4.40 0.09
N LYS A 24 15.82 3.71 1.05
CA LYS A 24 16.82 4.30 1.97
C LYS A 24 17.90 5.09 1.22
N LYS A 25 18.37 4.58 0.08
CA LYS A 25 19.40 5.25 -0.73
C LYS A 25 18.85 6.49 -1.46
N VAL A 26 17.62 6.45 -1.97
CA VAL A 26 17.07 7.51 -2.84
C VAL A 26 16.09 8.47 -2.13
N TRP A 27 15.71 8.20 -0.89
CA TRP A 27 14.65 8.92 -0.15
C TRP A 27 14.95 10.41 0.07
N HIS A 28 16.23 10.78 0.09
CA HIS A 28 16.65 12.18 0.23
C HIS A 28 16.17 13.06 -0.94
N LYS A 29 15.83 12.48 -2.09
CA LYS A 29 15.39 13.22 -3.28
C LYS A 29 13.89 13.57 -3.17
N PRO A 30 13.50 14.86 -3.16
CA PRO A 30 12.10 15.28 -3.03
C PRO A 30 11.18 14.71 -4.12
N ILE A 31 11.70 14.59 -5.34
CA ILE A 31 10.97 14.01 -6.47
C ILE A 31 10.59 12.54 -6.22
N VAL A 32 11.49 11.75 -5.63
CA VAL A 32 11.25 10.35 -5.30
C VAL A 32 10.17 10.22 -4.24
N ARG A 33 10.24 11.02 -3.16
CA ARG A 33 9.20 11.03 -2.11
C ARG A 33 7.83 11.39 -2.67
N THR A 34 7.78 12.32 -3.61
CA THR A 34 6.55 12.78 -4.24
C THR A 34 5.91 11.66 -5.07
N TYR A 35 6.69 11.02 -5.95
CA TYR A 35 6.19 9.90 -6.74
C TYR A 35 5.79 8.72 -5.84
N TYR A 36 6.63 8.38 -4.86
CA TYR A 36 6.31 7.33 -3.90
C TYR A 36 4.97 7.58 -3.20
N GLY A 37 4.74 8.79 -2.67
CA GLY A 37 3.49 9.09 -1.98
C GLY A 37 2.26 9.05 -2.89
N TYR A 38 2.38 9.50 -4.15
CA TYR A 38 1.29 9.35 -5.12
C TYR A 38 1.04 7.88 -5.50
N SER A 39 2.09 7.10 -5.75
CA SER A 39 1.98 5.67 -6.06
C SER A 39 1.32 4.90 -4.92
N VAL A 40 1.78 5.09 -3.67
CA VAL A 40 1.18 4.44 -2.50
C VAL A 40 -0.29 4.83 -2.36
N SER A 41 -0.62 6.12 -2.51
CA SER A 41 -2.02 6.55 -2.45
C SER A 41 -2.86 5.91 -3.56
N ALA A 42 -2.37 5.86 -4.80
CA ALA A 42 -3.10 5.28 -5.91
C ALA A 42 -3.37 3.78 -5.70
N PHE A 43 -2.36 3.02 -5.30
CA PHE A 43 -2.51 1.60 -4.99
C PHE A 43 -3.49 1.35 -3.84
N ASN A 44 -3.46 2.20 -2.82
CA ASN A 44 -4.41 2.09 -1.71
C ASN A 44 -5.86 2.37 -2.15
N VAL A 45 -6.10 3.36 -3.01
CA VAL A 45 -7.44 3.61 -3.57
C VAL A 45 -7.90 2.43 -4.43
N ILE A 46 -7.01 1.87 -5.25
CA ILE A 46 -7.30 0.67 -6.04
C ILE A 46 -7.62 -0.53 -5.13
N ALA A 47 -6.91 -0.69 -4.01
CA ALA A 47 -7.18 -1.75 -3.05
C ALA A 47 -8.59 -1.60 -2.43
N VAL A 48 -9.01 -0.39 -2.07
CA VAL A 48 -10.38 -0.12 -1.58
C VAL A 48 -11.43 -0.57 -2.60
N PHE A 49 -11.21 -0.27 -3.88
CA PHE A 49 -12.08 -0.72 -4.96
C PHE A 49 -12.14 -2.25 -5.04
N PHE A 50 -11.01 -2.96 -4.97
CA PHE A 50 -10.99 -4.42 -4.97
C PHE A 50 -11.66 -5.03 -3.74
N PHE A 51 -11.44 -4.51 -2.54
CA PHE A 51 -12.14 -5.00 -1.34
C PHE A 51 -13.66 -4.83 -1.46
N THR A 52 -14.09 -3.71 -2.05
CA THR A 52 -15.50 -3.45 -2.33
C THR A 52 -16.07 -4.48 -3.32
N LEU A 53 -15.37 -4.73 -4.42
CA LEU A 53 -15.77 -5.75 -5.40
C LEU A 53 -15.80 -7.16 -4.80
N MET A 54 -14.81 -7.51 -3.97
CA MET A 54 -14.74 -8.80 -3.29
C MET A 54 -15.92 -9.00 -2.33
N SER A 55 -16.36 -7.93 -1.65
CA SER A 55 -17.55 -7.99 -0.81
C SER A 55 -18.84 -8.15 -1.62
N ILE A 56 -19.02 -7.36 -2.67
CA ILE A 56 -20.24 -7.40 -3.51
C ILE A 56 -20.35 -8.74 -4.24
N SER A 57 -19.23 -9.33 -4.67
CA SER A 57 -19.19 -10.65 -5.32
C SER A 57 -19.36 -11.83 -4.35
N GLY A 58 -19.48 -11.58 -3.04
CA GLY A 58 -19.67 -12.62 -2.03
C GLY A 58 -18.39 -13.38 -1.67
N ASN A 59 -17.22 -12.94 -2.14
CA ASN A 59 -15.93 -13.57 -1.88
C ASN A 59 -15.26 -13.09 -0.58
N MET A 60 -15.82 -12.06 0.07
CA MET A 60 -15.32 -11.52 1.34
C MET A 60 -16.47 -11.02 2.22
N PRO A 61 -16.48 -11.32 3.54
CA PRO A 61 -17.44 -10.76 4.47
C PRO A 61 -17.40 -9.22 4.46
N SER A 62 -18.57 -8.58 4.53
CA SER A 62 -18.67 -7.11 4.43
C SER A 62 -17.93 -6.37 5.54
N LEU A 63 -17.86 -6.94 6.75
CA LEU A 63 -17.12 -6.35 7.85
C LEU A 63 -15.61 -6.34 7.58
N ASP A 64 -15.07 -7.46 7.07
CA ASP A 64 -13.65 -7.59 6.73
C ASP A 64 -13.29 -6.65 5.58
N ALA A 65 -14.10 -6.64 4.52
CA ALA A 65 -13.91 -5.75 3.39
C ALA A 65 -13.96 -4.26 3.79
N PHE A 66 -14.86 -3.90 4.71
CA PHE A 66 -14.91 -2.56 5.29
C PHE A 66 -13.65 -2.24 6.09
N SER A 67 -13.20 -3.14 6.98
CA SER A 67 -11.99 -2.92 7.78
C SER A 67 -10.75 -2.75 6.91
N PHE A 68 -10.56 -3.61 5.90
CA PHE A 68 -9.45 -3.50 4.96
C PHE A 68 -9.57 -2.23 4.09
N GLY A 69 -10.77 -1.94 3.58
CA GLY A 69 -11.03 -0.73 2.81
C GLY A 69 -10.75 0.54 3.62
N PHE A 70 -11.20 0.60 4.87
CA PHE A 70 -10.97 1.73 5.77
C PHE A 70 -9.47 1.96 6.01
N LEU A 71 -8.70 0.92 6.30
CA LEU A 71 -7.26 1.01 6.49
C LEU A 71 -6.57 1.61 5.25
N HIS A 72 -6.90 1.10 4.06
CA HIS A 72 -6.26 1.56 2.83
C HIS A 72 -6.69 2.99 2.47
N ALA A 73 -7.96 3.34 2.68
CA ALA A 73 -8.43 4.72 2.53
C ALA A 73 -7.66 5.68 3.45
N MET A 74 -7.45 5.31 4.72
CA MET A 74 -6.67 6.10 5.68
C MET A 74 -5.23 6.29 5.22
N VAL A 75 -4.57 5.22 4.77
CA VAL A 75 -3.19 5.31 4.24
C VAL A 75 -3.14 6.23 3.01
N ALA A 76 -4.09 6.12 2.09
CA ALA A 76 -4.16 7.01 0.93
C ALA A 76 -4.29 8.49 1.33
N VAL A 77 -5.20 8.79 2.27
CA VAL A 77 -5.42 10.16 2.77
C VAL A 77 -4.16 10.71 3.45
N VAL A 78 -3.52 9.92 4.32
CA VAL A 78 -2.29 10.33 5.00
C VAL A 78 -1.17 10.60 3.99
N MET A 79 -0.96 9.69 3.03
CA MET A 79 0.09 9.86 2.02
C MET A 79 -0.14 11.08 1.12
N LEU A 80 -1.38 11.32 0.67
CA LEU A 80 -1.72 12.52 -0.11
C LEU A 80 -1.49 13.81 0.69
N THR A 81 -1.85 13.79 1.98
CA THR A 81 -1.65 14.94 2.87
C THR A 81 -0.16 15.23 3.05
N LEU A 82 0.65 14.20 3.28
CA LEU A 82 2.10 14.34 3.40
C LEU A 82 2.75 14.85 2.11
N VAL A 83 2.33 14.36 0.94
CA VAL A 83 2.84 14.87 -0.35
C VAL A 83 2.47 16.33 -0.56
N ARG A 84 1.24 16.73 -0.22
CA ARG A 84 0.79 18.13 -0.33
C ARG A 84 1.56 19.05 0.62
N LEU A 85 1.78 18.63 1.86
CA LEU A 85 2.59 19.37 2.84
C LEU A 85 4.04 19.49 2.38
N SER A 86 4.62 18.39 1.88
CA SER A 86 5.99 18.35 1.36
C SER A 86 6.23 19.28 0.16
N LYS A 87 5.18 19.71 -0.55
CA LYS A 87 5.29 20.67 -1.67
C LYS A 87 5.19 22.12 -1.23
N ARG A 88 4.72 22.39 -0.01
CA ARG A 88 4.58 23.75 0.54
C ARG A 88 5.82 24.23 1.30
N ILE A 89 6.73 23.31 1.65
CA ILE A 89 8.01 23.55 2.32
C ILE A 89 9.12 23.46 1.27
#